data_AF-A0A934GCT3-F1
#
_entry.id   AF-A0A934GCT3-F1
#
_cell.length_a   1.000
_cell.length_b   1.000
_cell.length_c   1.000
_cell.angle_alpha   90.00
_cell.angle_beta   90.00
_cell.angle_gamma   90.00
#
_symmetry.space_group_name_H-M   'P 1'
#
loop_
_entity.id
_entity.type
_entity.pdbx_description
1 polymer ?
#
loop_
_entity_poly.entity_id
_entity_poly.type
_entity_poly.pdbx_seq_one_letter_code
_entity_poly.pdbx_strand_id
1 'polypeptide(L)'
;MIRNAFVIAIALLLAGCASLRNLSQPGSELEERQVIQLINYAQRVATMTAEQQRREYSANNQEFARDKDAMSRMRLALLLAAPGSSVHDTSRAAGLLEPMAAPGDAGGPLRSLARLVYAQLIENASEQKRANQLREKLDALKEVERTIMERGQESQPRRR
;
A
#
# COMPACT_ATOMS: atom_id res chain seq x y z
N MET A 1 -10.75 -28.70 -48.45
CA MET A 1 -9.66 -29.07 -47.52
C MET A 1 -9.04 -27.85 -46.81
N ILE A 2 -8.84 -26.71 -47.50
CA ILE A 2 -8.24 -25.48 -46.91
C ILE A 2 -9.05 -24.87 -45.76
N ARG A 3 -10.39 -24.92 -45.84
CA ARG A 3 -11.29 -24.36 -44.80
C ARG A 3 -11.17 -25.07 -43.45
N ASN A 4 -10.91 -26.38 -43.44
CA ASN A 4 -10.76 -27.14 -42.21
C ASN A 4 -9.38 -26.90 -41.57
N ALA A 5 -8.34 -26.68 -42.38
CA ALA A 5 -7.01 -26.34 -41.88
C ALA A 5 -6.98 -24.98 -41.17
N PHE A 6 -7.74 -24.00 -41.66
CA PHE A 6 -7.82 -22.67 -41.04
C PHE A 6 -8.53 -22.70 -39.67
N VAL A 7 -9.58 -23.52 -39.53
CA VAL A 7 -10.29 -23.70 -38.25
C VAL A 7 -9.41 -24.39 -37.21
N ILE A 8 -8.59 -25.37 -37.61
CA ILE A 8 -7.66 -26.06 -36.71
C ILE A 8 -6.53 -25.11 -36.25
N ALA A 9 -6.00 -24.27 -37.14
CA ALA A 9 -4.98 -23.29 -36.79
C ALA A 9 -5.48 -22.23 -35.78
N ILE A 10 -6.71 -21.76 -35.93
CA ILE A 10 -7.34 -20.82 -34.98
C ILE A 10 -7.59 -21.49 -33.63
N ALA A 11 -8.02 -22.75 -33.61
CA ALA A 11 -8.22 -23.50 -32.37
C ALA A 11 -6.90 -23.72 -31.59
N LEU A 12 -5.80 -23.96 -32.29
CA LEU A 12 -4.47 -24.12 -31.69
C LEU A 12 -3.91 -22.80 -31.12
N LEU A 13 -4.17 -21.66 -31.79
CA LEU A 13 -3.79 -20.33 -31.28
C LEU A 13 -4.58 -19.94 -30.02
N LEU A 14 -5.84 -20.35 -29.90
CA LEU A 14 -6.67 -20.10 -28.71
C LEU A 14 -6.33 -21.03 -27.54
N ALA A 15 -5.89 -22.26 -27.80
CA ALA A 15 -5.47 -23.22 -26.77
C ALA A 15 -4.15 -22.81 -26.07
N GLY A 16 -3.29 -22.05 -26.75
CA GLY A 16 -2.04 -21.53 -26.18
C GLY A 16 -2.25 -20.61 -24.96
N CYS A 17 -3.34 -19.84 -24.93
CA CYS A 17 -3.63 -18.90 -23.85
C CYS A 17 -4.14 -19.57 -22.56
N ALA A 18 -4.62 -20.81 -22.64
CA ALA A 18 -5.05 -21.58 -21.47
C ALA A 18 -3.88 -22.35 -20.82
N SER A 19 -2.90 -22.78 -21.62
CA SER A 19 -1.79 -23.63 -21.14
C SER A 19 -0.73 -22.86 -20.33
N LEU A 20 -0.63 -21.54 -20.52
CA LEU A 20 0.26 -20.67 -19.73
C LEU A 20 -0.18 -20.49 -18.27
N ARG A 21 -1.41 -20.89 -17.89
CA ARG A 21 -1.92 -20.74 -16.51
C ARG A 21 -1.64 -21.93 -15.59
N ASN A 22 -1.14 -23.05 -16.11
CA ASN A 22 -1.12 -24.33 -15.38
C ASN A 22 0.28 -24.82 -14.95
N LEU A 23 1.28 -23.95 -14.87
CA LEU A 23 2.54 -24.23 -14.17
C LEU A 23 2.48 -23.80 -12.70
N SER A 24 1.28 -23.72 -12.11
CA SER A 24 1.11 -23.46 -10.68
C SER A 24 1.74 -24.59 -9.88
N GLN A 25 2.91 -24.31 -9.28
CA GLN A 25 3.51 -25.18 -8.27
C GLN A 25 2.50 -25.34 -7.13
N PRO A 26 2.38 -26.52 -6.49
CA PRO A 26 1.42 -26.75 -5.41
C PRO A 26 1.56 -25.78 -4.22
N GLY A 27 2.72 -25.13 -4.05
CA GLY A 27 2.89 -24.03 -3.08
C GLY A 27 2.22 -22.72 -3.46
N SER A 28 2.01 -22.44 -4.75
CA SER A 28 1.40 -21.19 -5.23
C SER A 28 -0.10 -21.15 -4.93
N GLU A 29 -0.82 -22.28 -5.00
CA GLU A 29 -2.25 -22.32 -4.70
C GLU A 29 -2.56 -21.95 -3.24
N LEU A 30 -1.71 -22.37 -2.29
CA LEU A 30 -1.86 -22.00 -0.89
C LEU A 30 -1.62 -20.49 -0.70
N GLU A 31 -0.55 -19.97 -1.30
CA GLU A 31 -0.24 -18.54 -1.26
C GLU A 31 -1.32 -17.69 -1.94
N GLU A 32 -1.90 -18.16 -3.04
CA GLU A 32 -3.04 -17.49 -3.71
C GLU A 32 -4.24 -17.37 -2.76
N ARG A 33 -4.59 -18.46 -2.05
CA ARG A 33 -5.65 -18.41 -1.04
C ARG A 33 -5.32 -17.47 0.11
N GLN A 34 -4.07 -17.45 0.57
CA GLN A 34 -3.60 -16.51 1.59
C GLN A 34 -3.74 -15.06 1.13
N VAL A 35 -3.35 -14.75 -0.11
CA VAL A 35 -3.51 -13.43 -0.73
C VAL A 35 -4.99 -13.03 -0.77
N ILE A 36 -5.88 -13.92 -1.19
CA ILE A 36 -7.33 -13.65 -1.19
C ILE A 36 -7.84 -13.36 0.24
N GLN A 37 -7.38 -14.13 1.23
CA GLN A 37 -7.73 -13.89 2.63
C GLN A 37 -7.25 -12.53 3.13
N LEU A 38 -6.06 -12.08 2.70
CA LEU A 38 -5.49 -10.78 3.06
C LEU A 38 -6.26 -9.62 2.44
N ILE A 39 -6.67 -9.75 1.18
CA ILE A 39 -7.51 -8.75 0.51
C ILE A 39 -8.85 -8.61 1.24
N ASN A 40 -9.51 -9.73 1.54
CA ASN A 40 -10.74 -9.73 2.32
C ASN A 40 -10.54 -9.15 3.73
N TYR A 41 -9.39 -9.43 4.36
CA TYR A 41 -9.05 -8.85 5.66
C TYR A 41 -8.90 -7.33 5.58
N ALA A 42 -8.18 -6.81 4.58
CA ALA A 42 -8.03 -5.36 4.39
C ALA A 42 -9.38 -4.65 4.20
N GLN A 43 -10.30 -5.26 3.44
CA GLN A 43 -11.66 -4.75 3.26
C GLN A 43 -12.44 -4.71 4.57
N ARG A 44 -12.34 -5.75 5.42
CA ARG A 44 -12.99 -5.77 6.73
C ARG A 44 -12.42 -4.72 7.67
N VAL A 45 -11.11 -4.56 7.72
CA VAL A 45 -10.46 -3.55 8.56
C VAL A 45 -10.94 -2.14 8.20
N ALA A 46 -11.15 -1.86 6.91
CA ALA A 46 -11.65 -0.57 6.43
C ALA A 46 -13.08 -0.26 6.91
N THR A 47 -13.88 -1.26 7.26
CA THR A 47 -15.26 -1.08 7.77
C THR A 47 -15.38 -1.20 9.29
N MET A 48 -14.28 -1.50 9.99
CA MET A 48 -14.26 -1.60 11.45
C MET A 48 -14.27 -0.23 12.12
N THR A 49 -14.89 -0.19 13.30
CA THR A 49 -14.77 0.94 14.22
C THR A 49 -13.35 1.04 14.80
N ALA A 50 -12.97 2.21 15.31
CA ALA A 50 -11.67 2.41 15.96
C ALA A 50 -11.41 1.41 17.11
N GLU A 51 -12.41 1.13 17.93
CA GLU A 51 -12.33 0.16 19.02
C GLU A 51 -12.10 -1.27 18.51
N GLN A 52 -12.76 -1.66 17.41
CA GLN A 52 -12.52 -2.96 16.77
C GLN A 52 -11.11 -3.04 16.19
N GLN A 53 -10.65 -1.98 15.50
CA GLN A 53 -9.29 -1.93 14.93
C GLN A 53 -8.21 -2.06 16.01
N ARG A 54 -8.39 -1.42 17.18
CA ARG A 54 -7.46 -1.55 18.32
C ARG A 54 -7.39 -2.97 18.87
N ARG A 55 -8.55 -3.63 19.00
CA ARG A 55 -8.60 -5.04 19.43
C ARG A 55 -7.93 -5.96 18.41
N GLU A 56 -8.25 -5.80 17.13
CA GLU A 56 -7.58 -6.54 16.04
C GLU A 56 -6.07 -6.30 16.03
N TYR A 57 -5.63 -5.07 16.26
CA TYR A 57 -4.21 -4.74 16.35
C TYR A 57 -3.53 -5.49 17.49
N SER A 58 -4.14 -5.50 18.68
CA SER A 58 -3.56 -6.24 19.82
C SER A 58 -3.45 -7.75 19.53
N ALA A 59 -4.46 -8.34 18.89
CA ALA A 59 -4.49 -9.75 18.54
C ALA A 59 -3.44 -10.10 17.47
N ASN A 60 -3.41 -9.36 16.36
CA ASN A 60 -2.45 -9.58 15.26
C ASN A 60 -1.01 -9.29 15.70
N ASN A 61 -0.79 -8.32 16.59
CA ASN A 61 0.53 -8.03 17.15
C ASN A 61 1.02 -9.18 18.06
N GLN A 62 0.10 -9.82 18.81
CA GLN A 62 0.43 -11.00 19.61
C GLN A 62 0.70 -12.23 18.73
N GLU A 63 -0.11 -12.46 17.69
CA GLU A 63 0.09 -13.53 16.70
C GLU A 63 1.46 -13.40 16.01
N PHE A 64 1.77 -12.20 15.51
CA PHE A 64 3.08 -11.93 14.90
C PHE A 64 4.23 -12.12 15.89
N ALA A 65 4.07 -11.74 17.16
CA ALA A 65 5.12 -11.93 18.17
C ALA A 65 5.43 -13.42 18.44
N ARG A 66 4.43 -14.30 18.30
CA ARG A 66 4.58 -15.76 18.49
C ARG A 66 5.24 -16.42 17.29
N ASP A 67 4.69 -16.24 16.10
CA ASP A 67 5.05 -17.07 14.94
C ASP A 67 6.02 -16.37 13.99
N LYS A 68 5.97 -15.03 13.91
CA LYS A 68 6.78 -14.18 13.00
C LYS A 68 6.76 -14.62 11.54
N ASP A 69 5.71 -15.33 11.14
CA ASP A 69 5.55 -15.87 9.80
C ASP A 69 5.17 -14.78 8.78
N ALA A 70 5.17 -15.15 7.49
CA ALA A 70 4.88 -14.20 6.41
C ALA A 70 3.42 -13.69 6.43
N MET A 71 2.48 -14.55 6.86
CA MET A 71 1.05 -14.22 6.87
C MET A 71 0.69 -13.26 8.01
N SER A 72 1.13 -13.53 9.25
CA SER A 72 0.91 -12.64 10.40
C SER A 72 1.59 -11.29 10.21
N ARG A 73 2.80 -11.29 9.63
CA ARG A 73 3.52 -10.06 9.23
C ARG A 73 2.71 -9.22 8.26
N MET A 74 2.15 -9.85 7.21
CA MET A 74 1.34 -9.16 6.23
C MET A 74 0.02 -8.63 6.82
N ARG A 75 -0.69 -9.44 7.63
CA ARG A 75 -1.94 -9.00 8.28
C ARG A 75 -1.71 -7.78 9.15
N LEU A 76 -0.65 -7.81 9.98
CA LEU A 76 -0.30 -6.68 10.83
C LEU A 76 0.06 -5.45 9.99
N ALA A 77 0.87 -5.62 8.94
CA ALA A 77 1.23 -4.52 8.05
C ALA A 77 0.01 -3.90 7.36
N LEU A 78 -0.94 -4.71 6.86
CA LEU A 78 -2.17 -4.22 6.23
C LEU A 78 -3.05 -3.45 7.21
N LEU A 79 -3.14 -3.87 8.47
CA LEU A 79 -3.90 -3.16 9.50
C LEU A 79 -3.29 -1.79 9.83
N LEU A 80 -1.96 -1.71 9.90
CA LEU A 80 -1.22 -0.46 10.11
C LEU A 80 -1.25 0.46 8.88
N ALA A 81 -1.29 -0.13 7.68
CA ALA A 81 -1.37 0.60 6.41
C ALA A 81 -2.79 1.09 6.07
N ALA A 82 -3.83 0.55 6.74
CA ALA A 82 -5.21 0.85 6.40
C ALA A 82 -5.52 2.36 6.57
N PRO A 83 -6.08 3.02 5.54
CA PRO A 83 -6.37 4.45 5.60
C PRO A 83 -7.47 4.73 6.62
N GLY A 84 -7.32 5.80 7.40
CA GLY A 84 -8.28 6.18 8.44
C GLY A 84 -8.31 5.23 9.65
N SER A 85 -7.40 4.26 9.71
CA SER A 85 -7.26 3.38 10.86
C SER A 85 -6.82 4.16 12.10
N SER A 86 -7.42 3.87 13.25
CA SER A 86 -6.99 4.46 14.53
C SER A 86 -5.60 4.01 14.99
N VAL A 87 -5.07 2.94 14.38
CA VAL A 87 -3.73 2.38 14.62
C VAL A 87 -2.82 2.59 13.41
N HIS A 88 -3.14 3.55 12.54
CA HIS A 88 -2.40 3.80 11.31
C HIS A 88 -0.93 4.19 11.59
N ASP A 89 0.00 3.44 11.01
CA ASP A 89 1.44 3.67 11.10
C ASP A 89 2.12 3.10 9.86
N THR A 90 2.26 3.94 8.82
CA THR A 90 2.84 3.54 7.54
C THR A 90 4.33 3.24 7.63
N SER A 91 5.05 3.90 8.54
CA SER A 91 6.49 3.68 8.74
C SER A 91 6.73 2.28 9.29
N ARG A 92 5.98 1.90 10.33
CA ARG A 92 6.06 0.55 10.89
C ARG A 92 5.54 -0.51 9.93
N ALA A 93 4.47 -0.23 9.19
CA ALA A 93 3.98 -1.13 8.14
C ALA A 93 5.06 -1.40 7.08
N ALA A 94 5.75 -0.35 6.62
CA ALA A 94 6.84 -0.47 5.65
C ALA A 94 8.01 -1.29 6.21
N GLY A 95 8.43 -1.04 7.45
CA GLY A 95 9.49 -1.83 8.10
C GLY A 95 9.15 -3.30 8.30
N LEU A 96 7.86 -3.63 8.51
CA LEU A 96 7.41 -5.03 8.54
C LEU A 96 7.50 -5.69 7.17
N LEU A 97 7.22 -4.96 6.08
CA LEU A 97 7.20 -5.52 4.73
C LEU A 97 8.56 -5.50 4.02
N GLU A 98 9.51 -4.68 4.46
CA GLU A 98 10.84 -4.55 3.86
C GLU A 98 11.57 -5.90 3.63
N PRO A 99 11.62 -6.85 4.60
CA PRO A 99 12.27 -8.15 4.39
C PRO A 99 11.58 -9.01 3.31
N MET A 100 10.28 -8.80 3.10
CA MET A 100 9.51 -9.48 2.06
C MET A 100 9.68 -8.78 0.72
N ALA A 101 9.78 -7.45 0.73
CA ALA A 101 9.95 -6.63 -0.46
C ALA A 101 11.34 -6.75 -1.09
N ALA A 102 12.34 -7.13 -0.31
CA ALA A 102 13.72 -7.28 -0.76
C ALA A 102 13.85 -8.08 -2.08
N PRO A 103 14.74 -7.64 -2.99
CA PRO A 103 15.05 -8.38 -4.21
C PRO A 103 15.65 -9.74 -3.84
N GLY A 104 15.11 -10.80 -4.45
CA GLY A 104 15.41 -12.21 -4.17
C GLY A 104 14.63 -13.07 -5.16
N ASP A 105 14.76 -14.40 -5.05
CA ASP A 105 14.13 -15.38 -5.95
C ASP A 105 12.67 -15.06 -6.27
N ALA A 106 12.24 -15.43 -7.48
CA ALA A 106 10.91 -15.19 -8.04
C ALA A 106 9.82 -15.54 -7.02
N GLY A 107 9.41 -14.53 -6.28
CA GLY A 107 8.62 -14.69 -5.08
C GLY A 107 7.20 -15.06 -5.42
N GLY A 108 6.65 -16.02 -4.68
CA GLY A 108 5.25 -16.40 -4.83
C GLY A 108 4.27 -15.23 -4.63
N PRO A 109 2.98 -15.47 -4.89
CA PRO A 109 1.92 -14.46 -4.85
C PRO A 109 1.94 -13.58 -3.60
N LEU A 110 2.28 -14.16 -2.44
CA LEU A 110 2.32 -13.43 -1.17
C LEU A 110 3.44 -12.38 -1.15
N ARG A 111 4.64 -12.73 -1.66
CA ARG A 111 5.76 -11.81 -1.78
C ARG A 111 5.48 -10.71 -2.80
N SER A 112 4.80 -11.08 -3.89
CA SER A 112 4.38 -10.12 -4.93
C SER A 112 3.41 -9.08 -4.37
N LEU A 113 2.42 -9.50 -3.57
CA LEU A 113 1.55 -8.56 -2.84
C LEU A 113 2.35 -7.69 -1.87
N ALA A 114 3.32 -8.27 -1.15
CA ALA A 114 4.11 -7.52 -0.17
C ALA A 114 4.91 -6.40 -0.82
N ARG A 115 5.52 -6.69 -1.99
CA ARG A 115 6.23 -5.69 -2.80
C ARG A 115 5.31 -4.57 -3.28
N LEU A 116 4.11 -4.91 -3.75
CA LEU A 116 3.13 -3.92 -4.18
C LEU A 116 2.73 -2.98 -3.03
N VAL A 117 2.36 -3.55 -1.88
CA VAL A 117 1.93 -2.77 -0.71
C VAL A 117 3.10 -1.95 -0.15
N TYR A 118 4.30 -2.52 -0.09
CA TYR A 118 5.50 -1.80 0.33
C TYR A 118 5.80 -0.61 -0.58
N ALA A 119 5.80 -0.80 -1.91
CA ALA A 119 6.02 0.28 -2.86
C ALA A 119 5.01 1.41 -2.67
N GLN A 120 3.72 1.07 -2.49
CA GLN A 120 2.67 2.05 -2.22
C GLN A 120 2.92 2.85 -0.94
N LEU A 121 3.39 2.19 0.14
CA LEU A 121 3.67 2.86 1.41
C LEU A 121 4.82 3.87 1.29
N ILE A 122 5.88 3.50 0.57
CA ILE A 122 7.03 4.37 0.32
C ILE A 122 6.63 5.56 -0.55
N GLU A 123 5.83 5.34 -1.59
CA GLU A 123 5.31 6.42 -2.43
C GLU A 123 4.44 7.40 -1.63
N ASN A 124 3.50 6.88 -0.83
CA ASN A 124 2.65 7.71 0.04
C ASN A 124 3.49 8.55 1.03
N ALA A 125 4.56 7.97 1.59
CA ALA A 125 5.45 8.70 2.49
C ALA A 125 6.22 9.83 1.77
N SER A 126 6.68 9.57 0.55
CA SER A 126 7.33 10.57 -0.29
C SER A 126 6.39 11.73 -0.64
N GLU A 127 5.15 11.42 -1.04
CA GLU A 127 4.14 12.41 -1.36
C GLU A 127 3.74 13.23 -0.12
N GLN A 128 3.59 12.60 1.03
CA GLN A 128 3.30 13.32 2.28
C GLN A 128 4.44 14.28 2.66
N LYS A 129 5.70 13.87 2.47
CA LYS A 129 6.85 14.74 2.70
C LYS A 129 6.83 15.94 1.75
N ARG A 130 6.56 15.72 0.46
CA ARG A 130 6.46 16.79 -0.54
C ARG A 130 5.32 17.76 -0.22
N ALA A 131 4.17 17.26 0.20
CA ALA A 131 3.02 18.06 0.63
C ALA A 131 3.36 18.94 1.84
N ASN A 132 4.06 18.38 2.84
CA ASN A 132 4.49 19.13 4.02
C ASN A 132 5.48 20.25 3.65
N GLN A 133 6.46 19.97 2.78
CA GLN A 133 7.41 20.99 2.30
C GLN A 133 6.70 22.13 1.55
N LEU A 134 5.67 21.84 0.78
CA LEU A 134 4.88 22.86 0.10
C LEU A 134 4.06 23.71 1.08
N ARG A 135 3.48 23.09 2.12
CA ARG A 135 2.78 23.80 3.19
C ARG A 135 3.71 24.77 3.92
N GLU A 136 4.90 24.32 4.31
CA GLU A 136 5.91 25.17 4.95
C GLU A 136 6.29 26.38 4.10
N LYS A 137 6.44 26.19 2.78
CA LYS A 137 6.71 27.30 1.85
C LYS A 137 5.55 28.30 1.76
N LEU A 138 4.31 27.81 1.75
CA LEU A 138 3.12 28.67 1.75
C LEU A 138 3.01 29.48 3.04
N ASP A 139 3.29 28.86 4.18
CA ASP A 139 3.24 29.55 5.47
C ASP A 139 4.37 30.59 5.61
N ALA A 140 5.57 30.29 5.09
CA ALA A 140 6.64 31.28 5.00
C ALA A 140 6.27 32.48 4.10
N LEU A 141 5.61 32.25 2.97
CA LEU A 141 5.15 33.33 2.09
C LEU A 141 4.07 34.21 2.75
N LYS A 142 3.12 33.61 3.48
CA LYS A 142 2.11 34.35 4.24
C LYS A 142 2.74 35.22 5.33
N GLU A 143 3.74 34.71 6.03
CA GLU A 143 4.45 35.49 7.04
C GLU A 143 5.19 36.67 6.40
N VAL A 144 5.85 36.46 5.27
CA VAL A 144 6.49 37.55 4.51
C VAL A 144 5.47 38.60 4.07
N GLU A 145 4.31 38.18 3.51
CA GLU A 145 3.23 39.10 3.14
C GLU A 145 2.75 39.93 4.35
N ARG A 146 2.51 39.28 5.49
CA ARG A 146 2.11 39.95 6.73
C ARG A 146 3.12 41.01 7.15
N THR A 147 4.41 40.67 7.19
CA THR A 147 5.46 41.62 7.57
C THR A 147 5.57 42.81 6.60
N ILE A 148 5.33 42.59 5.30
CA ILE A 148 5.31 43.68 4.30
C ILE A 148 4.09 44.58 4.50
N MET A 149 2.91 44.01 4.78
CA MET A 149 1.70 44.80 5.06
C MET A 149 1.85 45.64 6.33
N GLU A 150 2.39 45.07 7.41
CA GLU A 150 2.65 45.79 8.66
C GLU A 150 3.61 46.96 8.45
N ARG A 151 4.74 46.74 7.75
CA ARG A 151 5.67 47.82 7.38
C ARG A 151 5.03 48.87 6.48
N GLY A 152 4.18 48.46 5.54
CA GLY A 152 3.47 49.37 4.65
C GLY A 152 2.45 50.26 5.37
N GLN A 153 1.81 49.74 6.43
CA GLN A 153 0.87 50.48 7.27
C GLN A 153 1.58 51.48 8.19
N GLU A 154 2.72 51.13 8.77
CA GLU A 154 3.53 52.06 9.58
C GLU A 154 4.07 53.25 8.76
N SER A 155 4.26 53.06 7.45
CA SER A 155 4.80 54.07 6.54
C SER A 155 3.77 55.10 6.05
N GLN A 156 2.46 54.93 6.32
CA GLN A 156 1.45 55.91 5.92
C GLN A 156 1.38 57.09 6.92
N PRO A 157 1.70 58.34 6.51
CA PRO A 157 1.56 59.48 7.40
C PRO A 157 0.08 59.70 7.71
N ARG A 158 -0.28 59.76 9.00
CA ARG A 158 -1.61 60.19 9.45
C ARG A 158 -1.87 61.59 8.92
N ARG A 159 -2.59 61.71 7.80
CA ARG A 159 -3.08 62.99 7.27
C ARG A 159 -3.98 63.61 8.34
N ARG A 160 -3.49 64.68 8.98
CA ARG A 160 -4.29 65.67 9.71
C ARG A 160 -4.52 66.86 8.81
#